data_AF-A0A1V6EZJ0-F1
#
_entry.id   AF-A0A1V6EZJ0-F1
#
_cell.length_a   1.000
_cell.length_b   1.000
_cell.length_c   1.000
_cell.angle_alpha   90.00
_cell.angle_beta   90.00
_cell.angle_gamma   90.00
#
_symmetry.space_group_name_H-M   'P 1'
#
loop_
_entity.id
_entity.type
_entity.pdbx_description
1 polymer ?
#
loop_
_entity_poly.entity_id
_entity_poly.type
_entity_poly.pdbx_seq_one_letter_code
_entity_poly.pdbx_strand_id
1 'polypeptide(L)'
;MVVDFNFRFSTESTPQSLQQRLTEVLRRHGLDFELAWTVGGLPFLTTPGTLVAAVQTAIRAETGIETQLSTTGGTSDGRFIAQICPQVIELGPPNATIHMIDEHVVVSDIEPLKNIYRRVLENLHAGLPA
;
A
#
# COMPACT_ATOMS: atom_id res chain seq x y z
N MET A 1 -25.49 16.65 16.01
CA MET A 1 -25.27 15.86 14.77
C MET A 1 -23.87 15.27 14.87
N VAL A 2 -23.68 14.01 14.47
CA VAL A 2 -22.36 13.36 14.45
C VAL A 2 -22.00 13.10 13.00
N VAL A 3 -20.75 13.37 12.61
CA VAL A 3 -20.25 13.15 11.25
C VAL A 3 -18.93 12.40 11.33
N ASP A 4 -18.90 11.21 10.75
CA ASP A 4 -17.69 10.42 10.59
C ASP A 4 -17.15 10.58 9.16
N PHE A 5 -15.84 10.83 9.05
CA PHE A 5 -15.16 10.91 7.76
C PHE A 5 -13.72 10.38 7.90
N ASN A 6 -13.09 10.06 6.77
CA ASN A 6 -11.74 9.49 6.74
C ASN A 6 -10.84 10.28 5.78
N PHE A 7 -9.61 10.55 6.22
CA PHE A 7 -8.53 10.97 5.32
C PHE A 7 -7.68 9.76 4.94
N ARG A 8 -7.59 9.50 3.63
CA ARG A 8 -6.47 8.77 3.04
C ARG A 8 -5.49 9.81 2.52
N PHE A 9 -4.30 9.87 3.13
CA PHE A 9 -3.33 10.93 2.89
C PHE A 9 -1.97 10.37 2.48
N SER A 10 -1.25 11.10 1.64
CA SER A 10 0.09 10.73 1.17
C SER A 10 1.18 11.26 2.11
N THR A 11 2.44 10.97 1.79
CA THR A 11 3.63 11.48 2.51
C THR A 11 3.75 13.01 2.52
N GLU A 12 3.03 13.71 1.62
CA GLU A 12 2.99 15.18 1.54
C GLU A 12 2.09 15.83 2.59
N SER A 13 1.37 15.03 3.39
CA SER A 13 0.53 15.51 4.48
C SER A 13 0.81 14.73 5.76
N THR A 14 0.79 15.42 6.89
CA THR A 14 0.92 14.78 8.21
C THR A 14 -0.43 14.78 8.93
N PRO A 15 -0.68 13.83 9.86
CA PRO A 15 -1.86 13.87 10.71
C PRO A 15 -2.06 15.25 11.36
N GLN A 16 -0.98 15.85 11.87
CA GLN A 16 -1.00 17.15 12.53
C GLN A 16 -1.45 18.25 11.55
N SER A 17 -0.92 18.26 10.32
CA SER A 17 -1.31 19.25 9.31
C SER A 17 -2.78 19.16 8.91
N LEU A 18 -3.32 17.94 8.77
CA LEU A 18 -4.71 17.70 8.41
C LEU A 18 -5.66 18.10 9.54
N GLN A 19 -5.33 17.72 10.77
CA GLN A 19 -6.08 18.09 11.97
C GLN A 19 -6.13 19.60 12.15
N GLN A 20 -4.99 20.28 11.99
CA GLN A 20 -4.90 21.73 12.07
C GLN A 20 -5.76 22.41 10.99
N ARG A 21 -5.64 21.98 9.74
CA ARG A 21 -6.39 22.56 8.61
C ARG A 21 -7.90 22.38 8.76
N LEU A 22 -8.36 21.21 9.19
CA LEU A 22 -9.79 20.99 9.44
C LEU A 22 -10.28 21.91 10.56
N THR A 23 -9.54 21.98 11.66
CA THR A 23 -9.89 22.84 12.80
C THR A 23 -10.00 24.30 12.39
N GLU A 24 -9.09 24.78 11.55
CA GLU A 24 -9.13 26.14 11.02
C GLU A 24 -10.38 26.40 10.16
N VAL A 25 -10.74 25.47 9.28
CA VAL A 25 -11.95 25.58 8.44
C VAL A 25 -13.20 25.66 9.31
N LEU A 26 -13.36 24.75 10.28
CA LEU A 26 -14.53 24.73 11.16
C LEU A 26 -14.67 26.02 11.97
N ARG A 27 -13.56 26.53 12.52
CA ARG A 27 -13.53 27.82 13.24
C ARG A 27 -13.87 29.00 12.34
N ARG A 28 -13.36 29.02 11.10
CA ARG A 28 -13.65 30.08 10.12
C ARG A 28 -15.15 30.17 9.81
N HIS A 29 -15.86 29.06 9.87
CA HIS A 29 -17.31 29.00 9.68
C HIS A 29 -18.12 29.20 10.97
N GLY A 30 -17.48 29.48 12.11
CA GLY A 30 -18.16 29.79 13.37
C GLY A 30 -18.93 28.61 13.98
N LEU A 31 -18.51 27.38 13.69
CA LEU A 31 -19.17 26.18 14.20
C LEU A 31 -18.74 25.91 15.65
N ASP A 32 -19.67 25.42 16.46
CA ASP A 32 -19.40 24.80 17.76
C ASP A 32 -19.23 23.29 17.56
N PHE A 33 -18.09 22.74 17.99
CA PHE A 33 -17.71 21.37 17.68
C PHE A 33 -16.72 20.77 18.68
N GLU A 34 -16.73 19.44 18.76
CA GLU A 34 -15.68 18.62 19.37
C GLU A 34 -15.10 17.68 18.30
N LEU A 35 -13.79 17.43 18.36
CA LEU A 35 -13.10 16.53 17.43
C LEU A 35 -12.46 15.38 18.20
N ALA A 36 -12.83 14.15 17.83
CA ALA A 36 -12.14 12.94 18.24
C ALA A 36 -11.34 12.39 17.06
N TRP A 37 -10.05 12.17 17.25
CA TRP A 37 -9.15 11.69 16.20
C TRP A 37 -8.65 10.29 16.49
N THR A 38 -8.60 9.46 15.46
CA THR A 38 -7.92 8.17 15.49
C THR A 38 -6.99 8.07 14.30
N VAL A 39 -5.70 7.85 14.56
CA VAL A 39 -4.69 7.63 13.50
C VAL A 39 -4.55 6.13 13.30
N GLY A 40 -5.20 5.58 12.27
CA GLY A 40 -5.16 4.14 11.96
C GLY A 40 -3.87 3.66 11.28
N GLY A 41 -3.07 4.58 10.75
CA GLY A 41 -1.84 4.27 10.04
C GLY A 41 -1.18 5.51 9.43
N LEU A 42 0.14 5.47 9.27
CA LEU A 42 0.90 6.47 8.53
C LEU A 42 1.14 5.99 7.09
N PRO A 43 1.23 6.92 6.11
CA PRO A 43 1.64 6.57 4.76
C PRO A 43 3.08 6.06 4.78
N PHE A 44 3.38 5.11 3.91
CA PHE A 44 4.74 4.68 3.61
C PHE A 44 4.92 4.62 2.10
N LEU A 45 6.16 4.78 1.65
CA LEU A 45 6.51 4.70 0.25
C LEU A 45 7.88 4.03 0.12
N THR A 46 7.94 2.99 -0.68
CA THR A 46 9.19 2.38 -1.13
C THR A 46 9.51 2.96 -2.50
N THR A 47 10.58 3.76 -2.59
CA THR A 47 11.09 4.25 -3.88
C THR A 47 11.72 3.09 -4.67
N PRO A 48 11.86 3.22 -6.01
CA PRO A 48 12.59 2.25 -6.82
C PRO A 48 13.95 1.89 -6.21
N GLY A 49 14.26 0.59 -6.18
CA GLY A 49 15.41 0.01 -5.49
C GLY A 49 15.47 -1.50 -5.70
N THR A 50 16.34 -2.18 -4.95
CA THR A 50 16.63 -3.61 -5.14
C THR A 50 15.42 -4.52 -5.04
N LEU A 51 14.50 -4.27 -4.09
CA LEU A 51 13.29 -5.08 -3.93
C LEU A 51 12.32 -4.84 -5.08
N VAL A 52 12.17 -3.59 -5.52
CA VAL A 52 11.34 -3.24 -6.68
C VAL A 52 11.86 -3.97 -7.93
N ALA A 53 13.15 -3.82 -8.23
CA ALA A 53 13.77 -4.46 -9.39
C ALA A 53 13.66 -6.00 -9.36
N ALA A 54 13.87 -6.61 -8.19
CA ALA A 54 13.75 -8.06 -8.02
C ALA A 54 12.33 -8.58 -8.29
N VAL A 55 11.31 -7.85 -7.82
CA VAL A 55 9.89 -8.18 -8.03
C VAL A 55 9.49 -7.98 -9.48
N GLN A 56 9.80 -6.84 -10.09
CA GLN A 56 9.46 -6.57 -11.49
C GLN A 56 10.12 -7.59 -12.44
N THR A 57 11.40 -7.89 -12.22
CA THR A 57 12.14 -8.91 -12.98
C THR A 57 11.51 -10.29 -12.82
N ALA A 58 11.10 -10.66 -11.60
CA ALA A 58 10.49 -11.95 -11.35
C ALA A 58 9.13 -12.09 -12.05
N ILE A 59 8.29 -11.05 -11.99
CA ILE A 59 6.98 -11.04 -12.65
C ILE A 59 7.15 -11.13 -14.17
N ARG A 60 8.04 -10.33 -14.76
CA ARG A 60 8.31 -10.35 -16.20
C ARG A 60 8.83 -11.72 -16.65
N ALA A 61 9.69 -12.36 -15.87
CA ALA A 61 10.24 -13.68 -16.22
C ALA A 61 9.19 -14.81 -16.20
N GLU A 62 8.27 -14.79 -15.23
CA GLU A 62 7.26 -15.85 -15.09
C GLU A 62 5.99 -15.61 -15.93
N THR A 63 5.69 -14.36 -16.28
CA THR A 63 4.41 -13.99 -16.91
C THR A 63 4.55 -13.22 -18.22
N GLY A 64 5.72 -12.65 -18.51
CA GLY A 64 5.93 -11.74 -19.64
C GLY A 64 5.34 -10.33 -19.44
N ILE A 65 4.73 -10.05 -18.29
CA ILE A 65 4.02 -8.79 -18.03
C ILE A 65 4.99 -7.73 -17.46
N GLU A 66 4.92 -6.52 -18.01
CA GLU A 66 5.52 -5.32 -17.42
C GLU A 66 4.59 -4.73 -16.36
N THR A 67 5.09 -4.58 -15.14
CA THR A 67 4.28 -4.14 -13.99
C THR A 67 4.28 -2.62 -13.81
N GLN A 68 3.17 -2.11 -13.29
CA GLN A 68 3.05 -0.72 -12.84
C GLN A 68 3.21 -0.63 -11.32
N LEU A 69 4.02 0.32 -10.84
CA LEU A 69 4.07 0.66 -9.41
C LEU A 69 2.83 1.47 -9.03
N SER A 70 2.19 1.09 -7.93
CA SER A 70 0.97 1.76 -7.46
C SER A 70 0.96 1.93 -5.95
N THR A 71 0.35 3.03 -5.50
CA THR A 71 0.00 3.33 -4.11
C THR A 71 -1.51 3.44 -3.92
N THR A 72 -2.30 3.09 -4.94
CA THR A 72 -3.75 3.18 -4.91
C THR A 72 -4.37 2.01 -4.14
N GLY A 73 -5.59 2.20 -3.62
CA GLY A 73 -6.36 1.15 -2.98
C GLY A 73 -6.43 1.30 -1.46
N GLY A 74 -6.45 0.16 -0.76
CA GLY A 74 -6.60 0.07 0.69
C GLY A 74 -5.32 0.37 1.47
N THR A 75 -5.14 -0.33 2.58
CA THR A 75 -3.90 -0.33 3.36
C THR A 75 -3.58 -1.78 3.74
N SER A 76 -2.32 -2.05 4.06
CA SER A 76 -1.87 -3.34 4.58
C SER A 76 -1.07 -3.13 5.86
N ASP A 77 -0.68 -4.23 6.51
CA ASP A 77 0.24 -4.19 7.63
C ASP A 77 1.68 -3.83 7.23
N GLY A 78 1.94 -3.64 5.92
CA GLY A 78 3.16 -3.01 5.41
C GLY A 78 3.44 -1.65 6.06
N ARG A 79 2.41 -0.92 6.51
CA ARG A 79 2.57 0.36 7.25
C ARG A 79 3.31 0.23 8.57
N PHE A 80 3.27 -0.94 9.22
CA PHE A 80 4.03 -1.22 10.43
C PHE A 80 5.43 -1.73 10.09
N ILE A 81 5.52 -2.63 9.11
CA ILE A 81 6.79 -3.23 8.68
C ILE A 81 7.72 -2.15 8.10
N ALA A 82 7.19 -1.16 7.39
CA ALA A 82 7.96 -0.05 6.83
C ALA A 82 8.65 0.83 7.89
N GLN A 83 8.28 0.71 9.18
CA GLN A 83 8.97 1.41 10.26
C GLN A 83 10.30 0.74 10.64
N ILE A 84 10.50 -0.53 10.25
CA ILE A 84 11.68 -1.32 10.60
C ILE A 84 12.40 -1.90 9.38
N CYS A 85 11.76 -1.94 8.22
CA CYS A 85 12.32 -2.43 6.96
C CYS A 85 12.50 -1.28 5.96
N PRO A 86 13.66 -1.17 5.28
CA PRO A 86 13.93 -0.07 4.35
C PRO A 86 13.12 -0.13 3.06
N GLN A 87 12.64 -1.31 2.67
CA GLN A 87 11.85 -1.52 1.46
C GLN A 87 10.70 -2.49 1.78
N VAL A 88 9.49 -2.11 1.40
CA VAL A 88 8.25 -2.88 1.56
C VAL A 88 7.43 -2.78 0.28
N ILE A 89 7.05 -3.93 -0.28
CA ILE A 89 6.22 -4.05 -1.49
C ILE A 89 5.11 -5.05 -1.22
N GLU A 90 3.96 -4.83 -1.85
CA GLU A 90 2.86 -5.78 -1.88
C GLU A 90 2.75 -6.40 -3.28
N LEU A 91 2.55 -7.71 -3.31
CA LEU A 91 2.33 -8.50 -4.53
C LEU A 91 1.36 -9.62 -4.19
N GLY A 92 0.33 -9.81 -5.02
CA GLY A 92 -0.66 -10.86 -4.84
C GLY A 92 -1.52 -11.05 -6.10
N PRO A 93 -2.52 -11.95 -6.04
CA PRO A 93 -3.47 -12.18 -7.12
C PRO A 93 -4.43 -10.99 -7.33
N PRO A 94 -5.28 -10.99 -8.37
CA PRO A 94 -6.31 -9.98 -8.56
C PRO A 94 -7.19 -9.80 -7.32
N ASN A 95 -7.45 -8.55 -6.94
CA ASN A 95 -8.21 -8.21 -5.73
C ASN A 95 -9.68 -7.82 -6.00
N ALA A 96 -10.20 -8.11 -7.20
CA ALA A 96 -11.52 -7.63 -7.62
C ALA A 96 -12.69 -8.18 -6.78
N THR A 97 -12.51 -9.33 -6.14
CA THR A 97 -13.56 -10.06 -5.42
C THR A 97 -13.36 -10.06 -3.89
N ILE A 98 -12.32 -9.40 -3.37
CA ILE A 98 -12.05 -9.39 -1.93
C ILE A 98 -13.22 -8.75 -1.18
N HIS A 99 -13.58 -9.33 -0.04
CA HIS A 99 -14.68 -8.85 0.80
C HIS A 99 -16.07 -8.83 0.11
N MET A 100 -16.25 -9.66 -0.94
CA MET A 100 -17.53 -9.84 -1.61
C MET A 100 -18.05 -11.28 -1.41
N ILE A 101 -19.34 -11.50 -1.66
CA ILE A 101 -19.85 -12.87 -1.80
C ILE A 101 -19.18 -13.53 -3.00
N ASP A 102 -18.98 -14.85 -2.93
CA ASP A 102 -18.33 -15.65 -3.97
C ASP A 102 -16.88 -15.20 -4.29
N GLU A 103 -16.14 -14.78 -3.25
CA GLU A 103 -14.70 -14.52 -3.32
C GLU A 103 -13.95 -15.74 -3.89
N HIS A 104 -13.11 -15.50 -4.89
CA HIS A 104 -12.38 -16.55 -5.59
C HIS A 104 -11.08 -16.03 -6.20
N VAL A 105 -10.21 -16.97 -6.56
CA VAL A 105 -8.99 -16.75 -7.33
C VAL A 105 -8.97 -17.71 -8.51
N VAL A 106 -8.41 -17.28 -9.64
CA VAL A 106 -8.20 -18.15 -10.79
C VAL A 106 -7.11 -19.17 -10.44
N VAL A 107 -7.44 -20.47 -10.52
CA VAL A 107 -6.51 -21.55 -10.10
C VAL A 107 -5.19 -21.52 -10.88
N SER A 108 -5.23 -21.15 -12.16
CA SER A 108 -4.03 -21.02 -12.99
C SER A 108 -3.10 -19.89 -12.57
N ASP A 109 -3.55 -18.93 -11.76
CA ASP A 109 -2.71 -17.82 -11.28
C ASP A 109 -1.85 -18.22 -10.06
N ILE A 110 -2.21 -19.31 -9.38
CA ILE A 110 -1.53 -19.76 -8.15
C ILE A 110 -0.09 -20.23 -8.44
N GLU A 111 0.08 -21.03 -9.50
CA GLU A 111 1.38 -21.60 -9.85
C GLU A 111 2.40 -20.52 -10.31
N PRO A 112 2.04 -19.58 -11.22
CA PRO A 112 2.87 -18.42 -11.52
C PRO A 112 3.17 -17.57 -10.29
N LEU A 113 2.19 -17.27 -9.43
CA LEU A 113 2.42 -16.46 -8.23
C LEU A 113 3.47 -17.08 -7.30
N LYS A 114 3.38 -18.40 -7.06
CA LYS A 114 4.39 -19.15 -6.30
C LYS A 114 5.77 -19.09 -6.97
N ASN A 115 5.84 -19.22 -8.30
CA ASN A 115 7.10 -19.10 -9.03
C ASN A 115 7.70 -17.70 -8.93
N ILE A 116 6.87 -16.65 -8.96
CA ILE A 116 7.30 -15.27 -8.80
C ILE A 116 7.92 -15.07 -7.42
N TYR A 117 7.27 -15.51 -6.34
CA TYR A 117 7.86 -15.41 -4.99
C TYR A 117 9.19 -16.13 -4.88
N ARG A 118 9.30 -17.36 -5.41
CA ARG A 118 10.56 -18.11 -5.44
C ARG A 118 11.66 -17.33 -6.17
N ARG A 119 11.35 -16.79 -7.35
CA ARG A 119 12.31 -16.03 -8.16
C ARG A 119 12.71 -14.71 -7.50
N VAL A 120 11.81 -14.04 -6.76
CA VAL A 120 12.17 -12.86 -5.95
C VAL A 120 13.25 -13.22 -4.92
N LEU A 121 13.10 -14.36 -4.23
CA LEU A 121 14.10 -14.82 -3.26
C LEU A 121 15.44 -15.14 -3.94
N GLU A 122 15.42 -15.84 -5.08
CA GLU A 122 16.61 -16.14 -5.89
C GLU A 122 17.31 -14.84 -6.36
N ASN A 123 16.53 -13.87 -6.84
CA ASN A 123 16.99 -12.57 -7.32
C ASN A 123 17.69 -11.76 -6.22
N LEU A 124 17.09 -11.72 -5.03
CA LEU A 124 17.66 -11.03 -3.87
C LEU A 124 18.92 -11.75 -3.35
N HIS A 125 18.90 -13.09 -3.34
CA HIS A 125 20.06 -13.89 -2.92
C HIS A 125 21.26 -13.72 -3.86
N ALA A 126 21.01 -13.67 -5.17
CA ALA A 126 22.04 -13.46 -6.19
C ALA A 126 22.62 -12.04 -6.19
N GLY A 127 22.02 -11.10 -5.45
CA GLY A 127 22.49 -9.71 -5.37
C GLY A 127 22.26 -8.93 -6.65
N LEU A 128 21.12 -9.14 -7.33
CA LEU A 128 20.78 -8.36 -8.51
C LEU A 128 20.85 -6.86 -8.21
N PRO A 129 21.60 -6.08 -9.01
CA PRO A 129 21.63 -4.64 -8.86
C PRO A 129 20.23 -4.06 -9.15
N ALA A 130 19.93 -2.94 -8.49
CA ALA A 130 18.73 -2.15 -8.75
C ALA A 130 18.75 -1.57 -10.16
#